data_AF-A0AAJ2ANJ2-F1
#
_entry.id   AF-A0AAJ2ANJ2-F1
#
_cell.length_a   1.000
_cell.length_b   1.000
_cell.length_c   1.000
_cell.angle_alpha   90.00
_cell.angle_beta   90.00
_cell.angle_gamma   90.00
#
_symmetry.space_group_name_H-M   'P 1'
#
loop_
_entity.id
_entity.type
_entity.pdbx_description
1 polymer ?
#
loop_
_entity_poly.entity_id
_entity_poly.type
_entity_poly.pdbx_seq_one_letter_code
_entity_poly.pdbx_strand_id
1 'polypeptide(L)'
;MLAVTACFLNGISMQATIVAHTNPPTGADVEVHRFTFVLDDGTAPPLSEFISLRTARVIVANLEDGNAFIKMLQAIVDAKSEDYDSLVGRTFPDHFKVCPDETHPMPGPDSEAPSS
;
A
#
# COMPACT_ATOMS: atom_id res chain seq x y z
N MET A 1 24.14 -19.67 24.63
CA MET A 1 22.68 -19.64 24.86
C MET A 1 22.05 -19.17 23.56
N LEU A 2 21.27 -20.04 22.92
CA LEU A 2 20.73 -19.90 21.56
C LEU A 2 19.77 -18.71 21.44
N ALA A 3 20.08 -17.85 20.46
CA ALA A 3 19.25 -17.34 19.37
C ALA A 3 17.86 -16.69 19.61
N VAL A 4 17.69 -15.62 18.82
CA VAL A 4 16.46 -15.01 18.29
C VAL A 4 15.73 -14.02 19.21
N THR A 5 16.35 -12.85 19.38
CA THR A 5 15.58 -11.62 19.12
C THR A 5 16.22 -10.95 17.92
N ALA A 6 16.06 -11.58 16.75
CA ALA A 6 16.01 -10.78 15.54
C ALA A 6 14.79 -9.88 15.77
N CYS A 7 15.02 -8.62 16.11
CA CYS A 7 14.01 -7.60 15.90
C CYS A 7 13.47 -7.87 14.50
N PHE A 8 12.18 -8.18 14.40
CA PHE A 8 11.49 -8.27 13.13
C PHE A 8 11.67 -6.93 12.43
N LEU A 9 12.75 -6.81 11.66
CA LEU A 9 12.84 -5.96 10.49
C LEU A 9 11.93 -6.60 9.44
N ASN A 10 10.63 -6.75 9.76
CA ASN A 10 9.61 -6.85 8.74
C ASN A 10 9.63 -5.49 8.07
N GLY A 11 9.88 -5.48 6.76
CA GLY A 11 10.00 -4.25 5.98
C GLY A 11 8.89 -3.28 6.35
N ILE A 12 9.29 -2.03 6.61
CA ILE A 12 8.38 -0.89 6.77
C ILE A 12 7.74 -0.68 5.39
N SER A 13 6.74 -1.48 5.07
CA SER A 13 6.02 -1.42 3.81
C SER A 13 4.55 -1.32 4.15
N MET A 14 3.95 -0.18 3.78
CA MET A 14 2.54 0.06 3.94
C MET A 14 1.71 -1.06 3.29
N GLN A 15 0.66 -1.51 3.97
CA GLN A 15 -0.33 -2.45 3.46
C GLN A 15 -1.71 -1.85 3.59
N ALA A 16 -2.56 -2.10 2.60
CA ALA A 16 -3.95 -1.69 2.60
C ALA A 16 -4.84 -2.94 2.53
N THR A 17 -5.76 -3.11 3.45
CA THR A 17 -6.66 -4.27 3.50
C THR A 17 -8.11 -3.81 3.49
N ILE A 18 -8.92 -4.34 2.59
CA ILE A 18 -10.37 -4.08 2.59
C ILE A 18 -10.98 -4.99 3.64
N VAL A 19 -11.62 -4.42 4.66
CA VAL A 19 -12.15 -5.18 5.80
C VAL A 19 -13.68 -5.30 5.78
N ALA A 20 -14.37 -4.42 5.06
CA ALA A 20 -15.81 -4.52 4.87
C ALA A 20 -16.27 -3.82 3.60
N HIS A 21 -17.41 -4.27 3.10
CA HIS A 21 -18.18 -3.62 2.05
C HIS A 21 -19.59 -3.38 2.57
N THR A 22 -20.12 -2.17 2.37
CA THR A 22 -21.48 -1.78 2.76
C THR A 22 -22.27 -1.41 1.52
N ASN A 23 -23.37 -2.13 1.30
CA ASN A 23 -24.31 -1.83 0.23
C ASN A 23 -24.97 -0.47 0.42
N PRO A 24 -25.26 0.24 -0.67
CA PRO A 24 -25.99 1.48 -0.61
C PRO A 24 -27.44 1.22 -0.16
N PRO A 25 -28.12 2.24 0.39
CA PRO A 25 -29.55 2.15 0.67
C PRO A 25 -30.34 1.77 -0.59
N THR A 26 -31.43 1.02 -0.44
CA THR A 26 -32.28 0.60 -1.56
C THR A 26 -32.73 1.80 -2.39
N GLY A 27 -32.45 1.78 -3.70
CA GLY A 27 -32.79 2.86 -4.63
C GLY A 27 -31.75 3.98 -4.74
N ALA A 28 -30.63 3.89 -4.02
CA ALA A 28 -29.50 4.79 -4.18
C ALA A 28 -28.55 4.33 -5.32
N ASP A 29 -27.76 5.28 -5.82
CA ASP A 29 -26.81 5.08 -6.90
C ASP A 29 -25.69 4.09 -6.51
N VAL A 30 -25.18 3.33 -7.48
CA VAL A 30 -24.02 2.42 -7.33
C VAL A 30 -22.75 3.18 -6.90
N GLU A 31 -22.73 4.50 -7.11
CA GLU A 31 -21.66 5.37 -6.64
C GLU A 31 -21.59 5.54 -5.10
N VAL A 32 -22.62 5.06 -4.37
CA VAL A 32 -22.75 5.16 -2.91
C VAL A 32 -22.20 3.94 -2.18
N HIS A 33 -21.78 2.88 -2.88
CA HIS A 33 -21.11 1.73 -2.27
C HIS A 33 -19.90 2.18 -1.44
N ARG A 34 -19.79 1.68 -0.21
CA ARG A 34 -18.73 2.06 0.73
C ARG A 34 -17.84 0.86 1.05
N PHE A 35 -16.54 1.11 1.05
CA PHE A 35 -15.52 0.13 1.41
C PHE A 35 -14.80 0.63 2.65
N THR A 36 -14.79 -0.17 3.70
CA THR A 36 -13.97 0.06 4.89
C THR A 36 -12.64 -0.63 4.70
N PHE A 37 -11.56 0.06 5.00
CA PHE A 37 -10.21 -0.47 4.84
C PHE A 37 -9.33 -0.12 6.05
N VAL A 38 -8.27 -0.90 6.21
CA VAL A 38 -7.23 -0.69 7.19
C VAL A 38 -5.91 -0.44 6.47
N LEU A 39 -5.21 0.62 6.87
CA LEU A 39 -3.85 0.91 6.47
C LEU A 39 -2.91 0.58 7.63
N ASP A 40 -1.96 -0.31 7.38
CA ASP A 40 -0.93 -0.68 8.34
C ASP A 40 0.44 -0.36 7.74
N ASP A 41 1.19 0.54 8.38
CA ASP A 41 2.54 0.91 7.98
C ASP A 41 3.63 0.27 8.86
N GLY A 42 3.24 -0.51 9.87
CA GLY A 42 4.14 -1.13 10.85
C GLY A 42 4.83 -0.14 11.80
N THR A 43 4.57 1.16 11.68
CA THR A 43 5.17 2.23 12.49
C THR A 43 4.19 2.87 13.47
N ALA A 44 2.91 2.88 13.11
CA ALA A 44 1.82 3.41 13.91
C ALA A 44 0.70 2.37 14.08
N PRO A 45 -0.23 2.56 15.04
CA PRO A 45 -1.46 1.79 15.09
C PRO A 45 -2.18 1.82 13.74
N PRO A 46 -2.71 0.68 13.24
CA PRO A 46 -3.38 0.64 11.94
C PRO A 46 -4.54 1.63 11.85
N LEU A 47 -4.58 2.39 10.77
CA LEU A 47 -5.63 3.38 10.50
C LEU A 47 -6.81 2.71 9.82
N SER A 48 -8.00 2.82 10.40
CA SER A 48 -9.25 2.29 9.84
C SER A 48 -10.13 3.43 9.33
N GLU A 49 -10.45 3.40 8.04
CA GLU A 49 -11.19 4.45 7.33
C GLU A 49 -12.19 3.83 6.35
N PHE A 50 -13.06 4.66 5.78
CA PHE A 50 -13.97 4.23 4.72
C PHE A 50 -13.94 5.17 3.53
N ILE A 51 -14.21 4.63 2.34
CA ILE A 51 -14.29 5.39 1.10
C ILE A 51 -15.50 4.95 0.27
N SER A 52 -16.13 5.90 -0.43
CA SER A 52 -17.16 5.58 -1.42
C SER A 52 -16.55 5.28 -2.79
N LEU A 53 -17.24 4.49 -3.61
CA LEU A 53 -16.83 4.20 -4.99
C LEU A 53 -16.59 5.49 -5.79
N ARG A 54 -17.46 6.50 -5.62
CA ARG A 54 -17.30 7.80 -6.27
C ARG A 54 -15.95 8.45 -5.95
N THR A 55 -15.59 8.48 -4.66
CA THR A 55 -14.33 9.08 -4.23
C THR A 55 -13.13 8.28 -4.73
N ALA A 56 -13.22 6.94 -4.71
CA ALA A 56 -12.17 6.07 -5.24
C ALA A 56 -11.88 6.37 -6.73
N ARG A 57 -12.92 6.52 -7.56
CA ARG A 57 -12.78 6.91 -8.98
C ARG A 57 -12.07 8.25 -9.16
N VAL A 58 -12.46 9.25 -8.37
CA VAL A 58 -11.84 10.59 -8.43
C VAL A 58 -10.37 10.54 -8.05
N ILE A 59 -10.02 9.78 -7.01
CA ILE A 59 -8.62 9.67 -6.56
C ILE A 59 -7.77 8.94 -7.60
N VAL A 60 -8.23 7.78 -8.10
CA VAL A 60 -7.48 6.98 -9.10
C VAL A 60 -7.30 7.74 -10.41
N ALA A 61 -8.27 8.56 -10.82
CA ALA A 61 -8.14 9.36 -12.05
C ALA A 61 -7.05 10.44 -11.99
N ASN A 62 -6.54 10.79 -10.79
CA ASN A 62 -5.57 11.86 -10.59
C ASN A 62 -4.21 11.36 -10.08
N LEU A 63 -4.05 10.05 -9.84
CA LEU A 63 -2.83 9.45 -9.29
C LEU A 63 -2.38 8.29 -10.17
N GLU A 64 -1.22 8.42 -10.81
CA GLU A 64 -0.79 7.53 -11.91
C GLU A 64 -0.12 6.23 -11.45
N ASP A 65 0.52 6.19 -10.30
CA ASP A 65 1.05 4.95 -9.73
C ASP A 65 1.41 5.20 -8.28
N GLY A 66 1.14 4.25 -7.40
CA GLY A 66 1.27 4.55 -5.98
C GLY A 66 1.09 3.36 -5.07
N ASN A 67 1.47 3.63 -3.83
CA ASN A 67 1.48 2.76 -2.66
C ASN A 67 0.29 1.78 -2.54
N ALA A 68 0.38 0.90 -1.55
CA ALA A 68 -0.67 -0.06 -1.19
C ALA A 68 -2.11 0.48 -1.30
N PHE A 69 -2.36 1.73 -0.88
CA PHE A 69 -3.67 2.36 -0.93
C PHE A 69 -4.16 2.62 -2.36
N ILE A 70 -3.31 3.13 -3.27
CA ILE A 70 -3.71 3.39 -4.66
C ILE A 70 -4.04 2.08 -5.38
N LYS A 71 -3.24 1.03 -5.18
CA LYS A 71 -3.54 -0.31 -5.72
C LYS A 71 -4.88 -0.86 -5.22
N MET A 72 -5.18 -0.64 -3.95
CA MET A 72 -6.47 -1.02 -3.37
C MET A 72 -7.63 -0.25 -4.04
N LEU A 73 -7.48 1.06 -4.23
CA LEU A 73 -8.50 1.88 -4.88
C LEU A 73 -8.73 1.47 -6.35
N GLN A 74 -7.65 1.19 -7.09
CA GLN A 74 -7.74 0.67 -8.45
C GLN A 74 -8.54 -0.64 -8.48
N ALA A 75 -8.25 -1.57 -7.56
CA ALA A 75 -9.00 -2.83 -7.48
C ALA A 75 -10.49 -2.63 -7.16
N ILE A 76 -10.85 -1.64 -6.34
CA ILE A 76 -12.25 -1.27 -6.09
C ILE A 76 -12.91 -0.70 -7.34
N VAL A 77 -12.22 0.17 -8.07
CA VAL A 77 -12.74 0.84 -9.27
C VAL A 77 -12.91 -0.15 -10.45
N ASP A 78 -12.00 -1.10 -10.59
CA ASP A 78 -12.00 -2.10 -11.66
C ASP A 78 -12.97 -3.26 -11.41
N ALA A 79 -13.37 -3.48 -10.16
CA ALA A 79 -14.32 -4.53 -9.79
C ALA A 79 -15.73 -4.20 -10.28
N LYS A 80 -16.46 -5.25 -10.67
CA LYS A 80 -17.90 -5.14 -10.92
C LYS A 80 -18.65 -5.18 -9.61
N SER A 81 -19.87 -4.64 -9.60
CA SER A 81 -20.72 -4.60 -8.39
C SER A 81 -21.02 -5.98 -7.79
N GLU A 82 -21.05 -7.03 -8.62
CA GLU A 82 -21.22 -8.42 -8.19
C GLU A 82 -19.99 -8.97 -7.45
N ASP A 83 -18.82 -8.37 -7.65
CA ASP A 83 -17.54 -8.83 -7.11
C ASP A 83 -17.10 -8.02 -5.88
N TYR A 84 -17.84 -6.99 -5.45
CA TYR A 84 -17.42 -6.13 -4.34
C TYR A 84 -17.20 -6.88 -3.03
N ASP A 85 -18.06 -7.86 -2.73
CA ASP A 85 -17.89 -8.69 -1.53
C ASP A 85 -16.65 -9.59 -1.62
N SER A 86 -16.21 -9.94 -2.84
CA SER A 86 -14.97 -10.72 -3.05
C SER A 86 -13.69 -9.93 -2.78
N LEU A 87 -13.79 -8.59 -2.71
CA LEU A 87 -12.67 -7.72 -2.35
C LEU A 87 -12.41 -7.71 -0.83
N VAL A 88 -13.40 -8.07 -0.02
CA VAL A 88 -13.26 -8.11 1.44
C VAL A 88 -12.23 -9.19 1.82
N GLY A 89 -11.25 -8.80 2.64
CA GLY A 89 -10.12 -9.63 3.04
C GLY A 89 -8.93 -9.57 2.07
N ARG A 90 -9.01 -8.86 0.95
CA ARG A 90 -7.85 -8.63 0.09
C ARG A 90 -6.90 -7.61 0.71
N THR A 91 -5.61 -7.95 0.71
CA THR A 91 -4.51 -7.09 1.15
C THR A 91 -3.62 -6.71 -0.02
N PHE A 92 -3.26 -5.43 -0.10
CA PHE A 92 -2.45 -4.83 -1.13
C PHE A 92 -1.16 -4.31 -0.50
N PRO A 93 0.02 -4.85 -0.86
CA PRO A 93 1.29 -4.37 -0.34
C PRO A 93 1.87 -3.22 -1.17
N ASP A 94 2.59 -2.32 -0.50
CA ASP A 94 3.39 -1.31 -1.18
C ASP A 94 4.61 -1.95 -1.86
N HIS A 95 4.98 -1.43 -3.02
CA HIS A 95 6.14 -1.85 -3.80
C HIS A 95 7.42 -1.13 -3.34
N PHE A 96 7.55 -0.77 -2.06
CA PHE A 96 8.80 -0.20 -1.56
C PHE A 96 9.89 -1.29 -1.59
N LYS A 97 10.53 -1.46 -2.74
CA LYS A 97 11.86 -2.04 -2.80
C LYS A 97 12.73 -1.08 -2.02
N VAL A 98 13.07 -1.43 -0.79
CA VAL A 98 14.32 -0.92 -0.20
C VAL A 98 15.37 -1.23 -1.26
N CYS A 99 15.85 -0.21 -1.99
CA CYS A 99 17.09 -0.36 -2.71
C CYS A 99 18.06 -0.92 -1.67
N PRO A 100 18.66 -2.10 -1.89
CA PRO A 100 19.77 -2.48 -1.03
C PRO A 100 20.70 -1.29 -1.09
N ASP A 101 21.06 -0.77 0.09
CA ASP A 101 22.10 0.23 0.26
C ASP A 101 23.32 -0.38 -0.43
N GLU A 102 23.47 -0.09 -1.73
CA GLU A 102 24.63 -0.49 -2.49
C GLU A 102 25.72 0.25 -1.79
N THR A 103 26.45 -0.56 -1.03
CA THR A 103 27.63 -0.27 -0.29
C THR A 103 28.59 0.32 -1.31
N HIS A 104 28.45 1.60 -1.61
CA HIS A 104 29.47 2.37 -2.29
C HIS A 104 30.60 2.35 -1.28
N PRO A 105 31.67 1.56 -1.49
CA PRO A 105 32.86 1.79 -0.74
C PRO A 105 33.24 3.21 -1.14
N MET A 106 33.22 4.13 -0.18
CA MET A 106 33.83 5.44 -0.36
C MET A 106 35.11 5.26 -1.16
N PRO A 107 35.32 5.98 -2.27
CA PRO A 107 36.63 6.01 -2.89
C PRO A 107 37.59 6.42 -1.78
N GLY A 108 38.54 5.54 -1.44
CA GLY A 108 39.56 5.86 -0.46
C GLY A 108 40.30 7.15 -0.87
N PRO A 109 40.92 7.87 0.06
CA PRO A 109 41.53 9.17 -0.20
C PRO A 109 42.71 9.17 -1.19
N ASP A 110 43.04 8.02 -1.80
CA ASP A 110 44.29 7.81 -2.53
C ASP A 110 44.07 7.74 -4.05
N SER A 111 43.14 8.54 -4.57
CA SER A 111 43.08 8.83 -6.01
C SER A 111 44.07 9.95 -6.34
N GLU A 112 44.99 9.64 -7.26
CA GLU A 112 46.15 10.41 -7.80
C GLU A 112 47.49 10.30 -7.03
N ALA A 113 48.62 10.04 -7.69
CA ALA A 113 49.01 10.55 -9.02
C ALA A 113 49.79 9.52 -9.89
N PRO A 114 49.83 9.72 -11.22
CA PRO A 114 50.71 8.95 -12.11
C PRO A 114 52.16 9.40 -11.96
N SER A 115 53.06 8.45 -11.74
CA SER A 115 54.51 8.67 -11.70
C SER A 115 55.02 9.15 -13.05
N SER A 116 55.72 10.29 -13.06
CA SER A 116 56.54 10.75 -14.20
C SER A 116 57.87 10.01 -14.25
#